data_AF-A0A1J3HTW6-F1
#
_entry.id   AF-A0A1J3HTW6-F1
#
_cell.length_a   1.000
_cell.length_b   1.000
_cell.length_c   1.000
_cell.angle_alpha   90.00
_cell.angle_beta   90.00
_cell.angle_gamma   90.00
#
_symmetry.space_group_name_H-M   'P 1'
#
loop_
_entity.id
_entity.type
_entity.pdbx_description
1 polymer ?
#
loop_
_entity_poly.entity_id
_entity_poly.type
_entity_poly.pdbx_seq_one_letter_code
_entity_poly.pdbx_strand_id
1 'polypeptide(L)'
;MKIAVEGCMHGDLDIVYRTIHHHEQIHNTKIDLLLCCGDFQAVRNEKDMDSLSVPNRYKEMKSFWKYYSGQEVAPIPTIFIGGNHEASNYLWELYYGGWAATNIYFMGCAGVVMFGNLRIGGLSGIYKKQDYRSGHHERPPYNANTIRSVYHVREYDVQKLMQLEEPLDIFLSHDWPVGITDYGDSQALMRQKPHFVQEIETTTLGSKPAALLLEKLKPRYWFSAHLHCKFAAAVQHGDDGPVTKFLALDKCLPGKKFLQIIDVESEPGPFEVLYDEEWLAITRKFNSIFPLTGRNADFRSVEMNIQESREWVRKKLEERQFKPFEFARTVPAYNPSQRSFDPIPEIPQNPQTLSLLELLGLPYLLDSSPITGERTKIPALLAPSDFPTFDSEEIPIDDIDDIDEIEEIAEAKTDEHTREREEA
;
A
#
# COMPACT_ATOMS: atom_id res chain seq x y z
N MET A 1 0.07 23.62 -0.02
CA MET A 1 0.80 22.51 -0.66
C MET A 1 0.01 21.97 -1.83
N LYS A 2 0.68 21.66 -2.95
CA LYS A 2 0.09 20.98 -4.10
C LYS A 2 0.46 19.50 -4.07
N ILE A 3 -0.55 18.65 -3.98
CA ILE A 3 -0.37 17.20 -3.86
C ILE A 3 -0.93 16.52 -5.11
N ALA A 4 -0.11 15.69 -5.75
CA ALA A 4 -0.58 14.75 -6.74
C ALA A 4 -1.06 13.48 -6.04
N VAL A 5 -2.25 13.01 -6.38
CA VAL A 5 -2.79 11.73 -5.94
C VAL A 5 -2.88 10.82 -7.15
N GLU A 6 -2.35 9.61 -7.00
CA GLU A 6 -2.30 8.57 -8.01
C GLU A 6 -3.06 7.32 -7.53
N GLY A 7 -3.78 6.68 -8.46
CA GLY A 7 -4.57 5.47 -8.21
C GLY A 7 -3.71 4.20 -8.11
N CYS A 8 -3.66 3.42 -9.20
CA CYS A 8 -2.83 2.22 -9.32
C CYS A 8 -1.67 2.43 -10.30
N MET A 9 -0.44 2.36 -9.78
CA MET A 9 0.78 2.66 -10.54
C MET A 9 1.18 1.55 -11.52
N HIS A 10 1.02 0.29 -11.14
CA HIS A 10 1.50 -0.92 -11.82
C HIS A 10 2.95 -0.83 -12.34
N GLY A 11 3.82 -0.16 -11.57
CA GLY A 11 5.23 0.03 -11.89
C GLY A 11 5.54 1.08 -12.95
N ASP A 12 4.55 1.82 -13.47
CA ASP A 12 4.73 2.84 -14.51
C ASP A 12 5.17 4.22 -13.98
N LEU A 13 6.14 4.22 -13.05
CA LEU A 13 6.67 5.42 -12.39
C LEU A 13 7.14 6.47 -13.39
N ASP A 14 7.82 6.04 -14.47
CA ASP A 14 8.36 6.93 -15.50
C ASP A 14 7.23 7.67 -16.26
N ILE A 15 6.03 7.09 -16.37
CA ILE A 15 4.85 7.73 -16.97
C ILE A 15 4.24 8.73 -16.00
N VAL A 16 4.06 8.34 -14.74
CA VAL A 16 3.46 9.21 -13.72
C VAL A 16 4.32 10.45 -13.48
N TYR A 17 5.63 10.30 -13.28
CA TYR A 17 6.52 11.44 -13.08
C TYR A 17 6.58 12.38 -14.30
N ARG A 18 6.59 11.83 -15.53
CA ARG A 18 6.52 12.66 -16.74
C ARG A 18 5.19 13.41 -16.85
N THR A 19 4.08 12.76 -16.50
CA THR A 19 2.75 13.38 -16.48
C THR A 19 2.70 14.56 -15.51
N ILE A 20 3.23 14.37 -14.30
CA ILE A 20 3.31 15.43 -13.29
C ILE A 20 4.20 16.57 -13.79
N HIS A 21 5.38 16.26 -14.33
CA HIS A 21 6.29 17.28 -14.84
C HIS A 21 5.66 18.09 -15.99
N HIS A 22 4.92 17.43 -16.88
CA HIS A 22 4.18 18.10 -17.95
C HIS A 22 3.10 19.04 -17.40
N HIS A 23 2.37 18.61 -16.37
CA HIS A 23 1.41 19.46 -15.67
C HIS A 23 2.08 20.68 -15.02
N GLU A 24 3.23 20.50 -14.34
CA GLU A 24 4.00 21.60 -13.76
C GLU A 24 4.40 22.65 -14.81
N GLN A 25 4.85 22.20 -15.99
CA GLN A 25 5.23 23.08 -17.10
C GLN A 25 4.04 23.87 -17.65
N ILE A 26 2.90 23.23 -17.89
CA ILE A 26 1.72 23.87 -18.45
C ILE A 26 1.13 24.90 -17.49
N HIS A 27 1.05 24.54 -16.20
CA HIS A 27 0.38 25.36 -15.19
C HIS A 27 1.33 26.30 -14.45
N ASN A 28 2.62 26.31 -14.81
CA ASN A 28 3.69 27.05 -14.13
C ASN A 28 3.59 26.90 -12.61
N THR A 29 3.51 25.64 -12.17
CA THR A 29 3.30 25.29 -10.77
C THR A 29 4.23 24.17 -10.37
N LYS A 30 4.46 24.01 -9.06
CA LYS A 30 5.27 22.92 -8.52
C LYS A 30 4.37 21.99 -7.72
N ILE A 31 4.54 20.69 -7.92
CA ILE A 31 3.93 19.65 -7.10
C ILE A 31 4.90 19.32 -5.97
N ASP A 32 4.40 19.35 -4.74
CA ASP A 32 5.20 19.20 -3.53
C ASP A 32 5.31 17.74 -3.07
N LEU A 33 4.29 16.92 -3.38
CA LEU A 33 4.16 15.54 -2.92
C LEU A 33 3.36 14.71 -3.93
N LEU A 34 3.79 13.46 -4.13
CA LEU A 34 3.01 12.42 -4.79
C LEU A 34 2.54 11.38 -3.76
N LEU A 35 1.24 11.11 -3.71
CA LEU A 35 0.62 10.05 -2.92
C LEU A 35 0.12 8.95 -3.86
N CYS A 36 0.59 7.71 -3.68
CA CYS A 36 0.15 6.56 -4.48
C CYS A 36 -0.71 5.61 -3.63
N CYS A 37 -1.90 5.29 -4.12
CA CYS A 37 -2.89 4.54 -3.36
C CYS A 37 -2.72 3.01 -3.46
N GLY A 38 -1.66 2.51 -4.10
CA GLY A 38 -1.29 1.11 -4.11
C GLY A 38 -0.92 0.61 -5.50
N ASP A 39 -0.77 -0.72 -5.60
CA ASP A 39 -0.23 -1.40 -6.78
C ASP A 39 1.03 -0.69 -7.31
N PHE A 40 1.91 -0.30 -6.38
CA PHE A 40 3.10 0.48 -6.70
C PHE A 40 4.12 -0.35 -7.48
N GLN A 41 4.18 -1.66 -7.19
CA GLN A 41 5.03 -2.65 -7.84
C GLN A 41 6.53 -2.34 -7.66
N ALA A 42 6.96 -2.26 -6.40
CA ALA A 42 8.35 -1.98 -5.99
C ALA A 42 9.35 -3.13 -6.28
N VAL A 43 9.43 -3.63 -7.52
CA VAL A 43 10.25 -4.76 -7.93
C VAL A 43 11.71 -4.34 -8.15
N ARG A 44 12.64 -4.86 -7.35
CA ARG A 44 14.07 -4.49 -7.39
C ARG A 44 14.90 -5.31 -8.37
N ASN A 45 14.59 -6.59 -8.51
CA ASN A 45 15.27 -7.56 -9.37
C ASN A 45 14.32 -8.68 -9.84
N GLU A 46 14.78 -9.61 -10.67
CA GLU A 46 13.96 -10.71 -11.19
C GLU A 46 13.39 -11.61 -10.09
N LYS A 47 14.03 -11.67 -8.92
CA LYS A 47 13.58 -12.54 -7.82
C LYS A 47 12.33 -11.98 -7.14
N ASP A 48 12.20 -10.67 -7.05
CA ASP A 48 10.99 -10.03 -6.53
C ASP A 48 9.77 -10.35 -7.41
N MET A 49 9.96 -10.70 -8.69
CA MET A 49 8.87 -11.13 -9.58
C MET A 49 8.20 -12.43 -9.11
N ASP A 50 8.90 -13.30 -8.37
CA ASP A 50 8.31 -14.50 -7.75
C ASP A 50 7.34 -14.14 -6.61
N SER A 51 7.47 -12.92 -6.07
CA SER A 51 6.64 -12.39 -4.99
C SER A 51 5.53 -11.46 -5.49
N LEU A 52 5.39 -11.32 -6.82
CA LEU A 52 4.33 -10.56 -7.46
C LEU A 52 3.13 -11.46 -7.80
N SER A 53 1.97 -11.15 -7.25
CA SER A 53 0.71 -11.88 -7.49
C SER A 53 0.04 -11.46 -8.80
N VAL A 54 0.73 -11.67 -9.92
CA VAL A 54 0.27 -11.36 -11.28
C VAL A 54 0.42 -12.63 -12.14
N PRO A 55 -0.51 -12.94 -13.07
CA PRO A 55 -0.33 -14.06 -13.99
C PRO A 55 0.99 -13.92 -14.77
N ASN A 56 1.72 -15.03 -14.95
CA ASN A 56 3.08 -15.01 -15.52
C ASN A 56 3.20 -14.29 -16.88
N ARG A 57 2.14 -14.32 -17.70
CA ARG A 57 2.12 -13.66 -19.02
C ARG A 57 2.15 -12.12 -18.95
N TYR A 58 1.74 -11.54 -17.82
CA TYR A 58 1.68 -10.09 -17.59
C TYR A 58 2.81 -9.57 -16.69
N LYS A 59 3.72 -10.45 -16.26
CA LYS A 59 4.84 -10.08 -15.40
C LYS A 59 5.89 -9.31 -16.19
N GLU A 60 6.05 -8.05 -15.84
CA GLU A 60 7.08 -7.16 -16.41
C GLU A 60 7.93 -6.51 -15.33
N MET A 61 9.21 -6.31 -15.63
CA MET A 61 10.17 -5.74 -14.69
C MET A 61 9.96 -4.24 -14.42
N LYS A 62 9.27 -3.54 -15.34
CA LYS A 62 8.97 -2.10 -15.30
C LYS A 62 10.21 -1.26 -14.94
N SER A 63 10.04 -0.14 -14.22
CA SER A 63 11.13 0.82 -13.99
C SER A 63 11.58 1.02 -12.54
N PHE A 64 10.89 0.46 -11.53
CA PHE A 64 11.25 0.70 -10.12
C PHE A 64 12.71 0.37 -9.77
N TRP A 65 13.26 -0.70 -10.33
CA TRP A 65 14.67 -1.10 -10.13
C TRP A 65 15.69 0.00 -10.49
N LYS A 66 15.35 0.93 -11.40
CA LYS A 66 16.20 2.09 -11.72
C LYS A 66 16.30 3.08 -10.56
N TYR A 67 15.17 3.32 -9.88
CA TYR A 67 15.10 4.18 -8.69
C TYR A 67 15.77 3.51 -7.49
N TYR A 68 15.50 2.21 -7.29
CA TYR A 68 16.15 1.43 -6.23
C TYR A 68 17.68 1.36 -6.40
N SER A 69 18.17 1.25 -7.64
CA SER A 69 19.61 1.22 -7.93
C SER A 69 20.29 2.59 -7.83
N GLY A 70 19.52 3.68 -7.86
CA GLY A 70 20.02 5.05 -7.94
C GLY A 70 20.41 5.51 -9.35
N GLN A 71 20.04 4.76 -10.39
CA GLN A 71 20.17 5.21 -11.78
C GLN A 71 19.20 6.36 -12.09
N GLU A 72 18.02 6.32 -11.47
CA GLU A 72 17.04 7.39 -11.49
C GLU A 72 16.76 7.84 -10.04
N VAL A 73 16.29 9.07 -9.87
CA VAL A 73 15.86 9.62 -8.58
C VAL A 73 14.45 10.17 -8.74
N ALA A 74 13.54 9.82 -7.83
CA ALA A 74 12.19 10.35 -7.87
C ALA A 74 12.24 11.90 -7.78
N PRO A 75 11.68 12.63 -8.76
CA PRO A 75 11.82 14.08 -8.84
C PRO A 75 11.02 14.82 -7.77
N ILE A 76 10.06 14.14 -7.16
CA ILE A 76 9.12 14.66 -6.17
C ILE A 76 9.04 13.65 -5.02
N PRO A 77 9.01 14.08 -3.75
CA PRO A 77 8.73 13.19 -2.63
C PRO A 77 7.50 12.34 -2.93
N THR A 78 7.68 11.02 -2.84
CA THR A 78 6.63 10.06 -3.18
C THR A 78 6.35 9.20 -1.96
N ILE A 79 5.11 9.18 -1.48
CA ILE A 79 4.65 8.29 -0.42
C ILE A 79 3.65 7.30 -1.02
N PHE A 80 3.82 6.01 -0.73
CA PHE A 80 2.89 4.99 -1.21
C PHE A 80 2.48 4.01 -0.11
N ILE A 81 1.29 3.44 -0.27
CA ILE A 81 0.84 2.22 0.41
C ILE A 81 0.90 1.04 -0.58
N GLY A 82 0.82 -0.19 -0.10
CA GLY A 82 0.79 -1.38 -0.95
C GLY A 82 -0.63 -1.71 -1.42
N GLY A 83 -0.75 -2.30 -2.61
CA GLY A 83 -1.97 -2.95 -3.12
C GLY A 83 -1.86 -4.47 -3.15
N ASN A 84 -2.43 -5.11 -4.17
CA ASN A 84 -2.35 -6.55 -4.43
C ASN A 84 -1.26 -6.94 -5.44
N HIS A 85 -0.77 -6.00 -6.25
CA HIS A 85 0.32 -6.22 -7.21
C HIS A 85 1.64 -5.64 -6.71
N GLU A 86 2.20 -6.27 -5.68
CA GLU A 86 3.41 -5.80 -5.02
C GLU A 86 4.54 -6.83 -5.02
N ALA A 87 5.77 -6.34 -4.92
CA ALA A 87 6.90 -7.15 -4.48
C ALA A 87 6.77 -7.41 -2.96
N SER A 88 5.87 -8.32 -2.56
CA SER A 88 5.49 -8.47 -1.15
C SER A 88 6.65 -8.91 -0.24
N ASN A 89 7.66 -9.59 -0.78
CA ASN A 89 8.89 -9.89 -0.06
C ASN A 89 9.67 -8.61 0.30
N TYR A 90 9.77 -7.64 -0.62
CA TYR A 90 10.44 -6.38 -0.33
C TYR A 90 9.62 -5.51 0.62
N LEU A 91 8.31 -5.41 0.42
CA LEU A 91 7.46 -4.63 1.32
C LEU A 91 7.45 -5.21 2.74
N TRP A 92 7.62 -6.52 2.90
CA TRP A 92 7.78 -7.15 4.22
C TRP A 92 9.05 -6.70 4.94
N GLU A 93 10.16 -6.49 4.24
CA GLU A 93 11.40 -5.91 4.81
C GLU A 93 11.15 -4.53 5.42
N LEU A 94 10.14 -3.81 4.92
CA LEU A 94 9.74 -2.46 5.31
C LEU A 94 8.35 -2.46 5.99
N TYR A 95 7.99 -3.52 6.71
CA TYR A 95 6.68 -3.67 7.38
C TYR A 95 6.27 -2.43 8.21
N TYR A 96 7.23 -1.80 8.91
CA TYR A 96 7.03 -0.62 9.75
C TYR A 96 7.12 0.72 8.99
N GLY A 97 7.27 0.69 7.67
CA GLY A 97 7.54 1.84 6.82
C GLY A 97 9.04 2.16 6.69
N GLY A 98 9.39 2.86 5.61
CA GLY A 98 10.77 3.25 5.30
C GLY A 98 10.96 3.65 3.85
N TRP A 99 12.15 4.15 3.51
CA TRP A 99 12.47 4.48 2.12
C TRP A 99 12.66 3.20 1.31
N ALA A 100 11.82 3.03 0.29
CA ALA A 100 11.93 1.96 -0.71
C ALA A 100 12.96 2.31 -1.80
N ALA A 101 13.18 3.61 -2.03
CA ALA A 101 14.28 4.16 -2.81
C ALA A 101 14.51 5.61 -2.35
N THR A 102 15.55 6.25 -2.86
CA THR A 102 15.77 7.69 -2.60
C THR A 102 14.54 8.50 -3.01
N ASN A 103 13.96 9.23 -2.05
CA ASN A 103 12.78 10.08 -2.22
C ASN A 103 11.44 9.33 -2.48
N ILE A 104 11.43 8.01 -2.27
CA ILE A 104 10.23 7.14 -2.34
C ILE A 104 10.03 6.42 -1.00
N TYR A 105 9.01 6.79 -0.24
CA TYR A 105 8.71 6.27 1.09
C TYR A 105 7.52 5.31 1.06
N PHE A 106 7.73 4.09 1.53
CA PHE A 106 6.66 3.14 1.80
C PHE A 106 6.09 3.38 3.20
N MET A 107 4.77 3.50 3.31
CA MET A 107 4.09 3.72 4.59
C MET A 107 4.19 2.52 5.56
N GLY A 108 4.48 1.32 5.04
CA GLY A 108 4.38 0.07 5.79
C GLY A 108 3.04 -0.65 5.57
N CYS A 109 2.82 -1.78 6.24
CA CYS A 109 1.53 -2.48 6.19
C CYS A 109 0.38 -1.61 6.74
N ALA A 110 0.69 -0.79 7.74
CA ALA A 110 -0.07 0.37 8.15
C ALA A 110 0.93 1.39 8.70
N GLY A 111 0.61 2.69 8.63
CA GLY A 111 1.52 3.73 9.07
C GLY A 111 0.89 5.10 9.20
N VAL A 112 1.55 5.98 9.95
CA VAL A 112 1.30 7.43 9.96
C VAL A 112 2.64 8.15 9.89
N VAL A 113 2.73 9.15 9.03
CA VAL A 113 3.87 10.06 8.90
C VAL A 113 3.42 11.51 8.83
N MET A 114 4.33 12.41 9.14
CA MET A 114 4.15 13.84 8.92
C MET A 114 4.80 14.24 7.59
N PHE A 115 4.17 15.17 6.88
CA PHE A 115 4.78 15.84 5.72
C PHE A 115 4.47 17.34 5.76
N GLY A 116 5.48 18.15 6.09
CA GLY A 116 5.24 19.51 6.53
C GLY A 116 4.37 19.52 7.79
N ASN A 117 3.24 20.22 7.76
CA ASN A 117 2.25 20.22 8.84
C ASN A 117 1.10 19.22 8.63
N LEU A 118 1.13 18.39 7.58
CA LEU A 118 0.09 17.41 7.29
C LEU A 118 0.39 16.09 7.99
N ARG A 119 -0.64 15.50 8.60
CA ARG A 119 -0.58 14.16 9.17
C ARG A 119 -1.26 13.16 8.24
N ILE A 120 -0.48 12.21 7.71
CA ILE A 120 -0.89 11.30 6.64
C ILE A 120 -0.86 9.86 7.17
N GLY A 121 -2.02 9.22 7.22
CA GLY A 121 -2.17 7.81 7.57
C GLY A 121 -2.34 6.92 6.33
N GLY A 122 -2.04 5.64 6.46
CA GLY A 122 -2.27 4.68 5.39
C GLY A 122 -2.46 3.24 5.89
N LEU A 123 -3.28 2.49 5.14
CA LEU A 123 -3.48 1.05 5.28
C LEU A 123 -3.19 0.37 3.95
N SER A 124 -2.19 -0.51 3.93
CA SER A 124 -1.81 -1.26 2.73
C SER A 124 -2.64 -2.54 2.59
N GLY A 125 -2.85 -2.95 1.34
CA GLY A 125 -3.44 -4.22 0.98
C GLY A 125 -4.95 -4.18 0.71
N ILE A 126 -5.50 -5.36 0.43
CA ILE A 126 -6.93 -5.55 0.14
C ILE A 126 -7.62 -6.41 1.20
N TYR A 127 -8.92 -6.22 1.41
CA TYR A 127 -9.65 -6.94 2.44
C TYR A 127 -10.15 -8.30 1.95
N LYS A 128 -9.76 -9.37 2.66
CA LYS A 128 -10.40 -10.69 2.55
C LYS A 128 -10.80 -11.21 3.92
N LYS A 129 -12.09 -11.53 4.06
CA LYS A 129 -12.71 -11.93 5.34
C LYS A 129 -12.00 -13.11 6.02
N GLN A 130 -11.56 -14.10 5.23
CA GLN A 130 -10.95 -15.33 5.73
C GLN A 130 -9.56 -15.11 6.36
N ASP A 131 -8.79 -14.14 5.85
CA ASP A 131 -7.42 -13.88 6.31
C ASP A 131 -7.36 -12.74 7.33
N TYR A 132 -8.41 -11.91 7.42
CA TYR A 132 -8.44 -10.71 8.25
C TYR A 132 -8.01 -10.95 9.71
N ARG A 133 -8.44 -12.05 10.32
CA ARG A 133 -8.11 -12.37 11.71
C ARG A 133 -6.80 -13.12 11.88
N SER A 134 -6.23 -13.65 10.79
CA SER A 134 -4.94 -14.36 10.83
C SER A 134 -3.79 -13.40 11.12
N GLY A 135 -2.68 -13.93 11.64
CA GLY A 135 -1.41 -13.22 11.61
C GLY A 135 -0.71 -13.28 10.25
N HIS A 136 0.41 -12.58 10.17
CA HIS A 136 1.32 -12.48 9.04
C HIS A 136 2.35 -13.62 9.06
N HIS A 137 1.95 -14.77 8.51
CA HIS A 137 2.70 -16.02 8.56
C HIS A 137 3.34 -16.40 7.22
N GLU A 138 3.00 -15.69 6.15
CA GLU A 138 3.44 -15.91 4.80
C GLU A 138 4.92 -15.55 4.63
N ARG A 139 5.70 -16.44 4.01
CA ARG A 139 7.12 -16.19 3.69
C ARG A 139 7.47 -16.78 2.33
N PRO A 140 8.42 -16.19 1.57
CA PRO A 140 8.97 -16.81 0.38
C PRO A 140 9.65 -18.16 0.69
N PRO A 141 9.64 -19.13 -0.25
CA PRO A 141 8.90 -19.09 -1.50
C PRO A 141 7.39 -19.22 -1.26
N TYR A 142 6.62 -18.29 -1.83
CA TYR A 142 5.17 -18.30 -1.69
C TYR A 142 4.55 -19.40 -2.56
N ASN A 143 3.53 -20.06 -2.04
CA ASN A 143 2.62 -20.87 -2.84
C ASN A 143 1.44 -20.03 -3.35
N ALA A 144 0.54 -20.64 -4.13
CA ALA A 144 -0.61 -19.97 -4.73
C ALA A 144 -1.56 -19.29 -3.72
N ASN A 145 -1.60 -19.76 -2.47
CA ASN A 145 -2.43 -19.16 -1.43
C ASN A 145 -1.67 -18.05 -0.70
N THR A 146 -0.44 -18.32 -0.25
CA THR A 146 0.35 -17.37 0.54
C THR A 146 0.79 -16.15 -0.27
N ILE A 147 0.95 -16.29 -1.59
CA ILE A 147 1.23 -15.15 -2.48
C ILE A 147 0.07 -14.15 -2.51
N ARG A 148 -1.16 -14.62 -2.26
CA ARG A 148 -2.36 -13.79 -2.20
C ARG A 148 -2.58 -13.26 -0.78
N SER A 149 -2.49 -14.14 0.21
CA SER A 149 -2.79 -13.76 1.59
C SER A 149 -1.78 -12.79 2.19
N VAL A 150 -0.54 -12.72 1.70
CA VAL A 150 0.51 -11.81 2.19
C VAL A 150 0.14 -10.32 2.11
N TYR A 151 -0.66 -9.91 1.11
CA TYR A 151 -1.10 -8.53 0.95
C TYR A 151 -2.52 -8.29 1.48
N HIS A 152 -3.18 -9.27 2.09
CA HIS A 152 -4.51 -9.00 2.66
C HIS A 152 -4.40 -8.18 3.96
N VAL A 153 -5.34 -7.27 4.17
CA VAL A 153 -5.45 -6.47 5.41
C VAL A 153 -5.62 -7.39 6.63
N ARG A 154 -4.90 -7.12 7.72
CA ARG A 154 -5.06 -7.82 9.01
C ARG A 154 -5.72 -6.95 10.08
N GLU A 155 -6.47 -7.61 10.97
CA GLU A 155 -7.09 -7.02 12.15
C GLU A 155 -6.04 -6.35 13.04
N TYR A 156 -4.85 -6.93 13.17
CA TYR A 156 -3.75 -6.35 13.93
C TYR A 156 -3.37 -4.94 13.45
N ASP A 157 -3.17 -4.75 12.15
CA ASP A 157 -2.79 -3.46 11.56
C ASP A 157 -3.92 -2.43 11.72
N VAL A 158 -5.16 -2.86 11.53
CA VAL A 158 -6.36 -2.02 11.71
C VAL A 158 -6.53 -1.61 13.17
N GLN A 159 -6.34 -2.52 14.12
CA GLN A 159 -6.46 -2.22 15.55
C GLN A 159 -5.39 -1.22 16.02
N LYS A 160 -4.19 -1.22 15.44
CA LYS A 160 -3.20 -0.16 15.68
C LYS A 160 -3.73 1.21 15.27
N LEU A 161 -4.26 1.31 14.05
CA LEU A 161 -4.83 2.57 13.53
C LEU A 161 -6.07 3.02 14.33
N MET A 162 -6.87 2.07 14.84
CA MET A 162 -8.01 2.39 15.71
C MET A 162 -7.60 3.06 17.03
N GLN A 163 -6.33 2.96 17.46
CA GLN A 163 -5.83 3.62 18.67
C GLN A 163 -5.46 5.09 18.46
N LEU A 164 -5.50 5.60 17.22
CA LEU A 164 -5.20 7.00 16.95
C LEU A 164 -6.29 7.90 17.57
N GLU A 165 -5.84 8.90 18.31
CA GLU A 165 -6.68 9.94 18.90
C GLU A 165 -6.47 11.29 18.22
N GLU A 166 -5.25 11.56 17.76
CA GLU A 166 -4.97 12.80 17.03
C GLU A 166 -5.60 12.79 15.62
N PRO A 167 -6.10 13.94 15.15
CA PRO A 167 -6.75 14.03 13.85
C PRO A 167 -5.76 13.77 12.70
N LEU A 168 -6.27 13.20 11.61
CA LEU A 168 -5.53 13.02 10.36
C LEU A 168 -6.01 13.99 9.30
N ASP A 169 -5.10 14.52 8.50
CA ASP A 169 -5.45 15.32 7.33
C ASP A 169 -5.81 14.43 6.15
N ILE A 170 -5.01 13.40 5.91
CA ILE A 170 -5.12 12.50 4.75
C ILE A 170 -5.04 11.06 5.23
N PHE A 171 -5.89 10.19 4.67
CA PHE A 171 -5.79 8.75 4.84
C PHE A 171 -5.78 8.04 3.49
N LEU A 172 -4.94 7.03 3.35
CA LEU A 172 -4.81 6.20 2.14
C LEU A 172 -5.28 4.76 2.42
N SER A 173 -6.07 4.19 1.52
CA SER A 173 -6.34 2.75 1.48
C SER A 173 -6.41 2.28 0.04
N HIS A 174 -5.92 1.08 -0.29
CA HIS A 174 -6.01 0.61 -1.67
C HIS A 174 -7.47 0.33 -2.04
N ASP A 175 -8.13 -0.54 -1.27
CA ASP A 175 -9.56 -0.79 -1.37
C ASP A 175 -10.39 0.41 -0.89
N TRP A 176 -11.58 0.54 -1.47
CA TRP A 176 -12.54 1.55 -1.05
C TRP A 176 -13.21 1.15 0.27
N PRO A 177 -13.58 2.09 1.14
CA PRO A 177 -14.47 1.81 2.25
C PRO A 177 -15.82 1.28 1.76
N VAL A 178 -16.31 0.18 2.33
CA VAL A 178 -17.69 -0.31 2.06
C VAL A 178 -18.70 0.79 2.34
N GLY A 179 -19.68 0.96 1.44
CA GLY A 179 -20.76 1.94 1.57
C GLY A 179 -20.38 3.36 1.12
N ILE A 180 -19.14 3.60 0.68
CA ILE A 180 -18.72 4.93 0.22
C ILE A 180 -19.52 5.43 -1.00
N THR A 181 -20.10 4.51 -1.77
CA THR A 181 -20.92 4.83 -2.95
C THR A 181 -22.19 5.61 -2.60
N ASP A 182 -22.68 5.47 -1.37
CA ASP A 182 -23.89 6.15 -0.91
C ASP A 182 -23.69 7.66 -0.71
N TYR A 183 -22.42 8.10 -0.70
CA TYR A 183 -22.00 9.49 -0.49
C TYR A 183 -21.56 10.19 -1.78
N GLY A 184 -21.79 9.57 -2.94
CA GLY A 184 -21.47 10.09 -4.27
C GLY A 184 -22.53 9.74 -5.32
N ASP A 185 -22.20 9.89 -6.61
CA ASP A 185 -23.13 9.53 -7.71
C ASP A 185 -23.06 8.03 -8.03
N SER A 186 -23.67 7.21 -7.18
CA SER A 186 -23.73 5.76 -7.35
C SER A 186 -24.41 5.34 -8.66
N GLN A 187 -25.37 6.13 -9.14
CA GLN A 187 -26.07 5.87 -10.41
C GLN A 187 -25.14 6.03 -11.61
N ALA A 188 -24.27 7.04 -11.61
CA ALA A 188 -23.23 7.16 -12.64
C ALA A 188 -22.21 6.03 -12.57
N LEU A 189 -21.78 5.62 -11.36
CA LEU A 189 -20.87 4.50 -11.17
C LEU A 189 -21.45 3.19 -11.71
N MET A 190 -22.71 2.88 -11.38
CA MET A 190 -23.40 1.67 -11.87
C MET A 190 -23.60 1.67 -13.39
N ARG A 191 -23.77 2.84 -14.01
CA ARG A 191 -23.77 2.95 -15.48
C ARG A 191 -22.40 2.69 -16.09
N GLN A 192 -21.33 3.14 -15.43
CA GLN A 192 -19.96 2.97 -15.89
C GLN A 192 -19.44 1.54 -15.68
N LYS A 193 -19.76 0.92 -14.54
CA LYS A 193 -19.33 -0.42 -14.13
C LYS A 193 -20.56 -1.24 -13.70
N PRO A 194 -21.34 -1.80 -14.65
CA PRO A 194 -22.59 -2.51 -14.35
C PRO A 194 -22.43 -3.73 -13.43
N HIS A 195 -21.25 -4.37 -13.40
CA HIS A 195 -20.98 -5.49 -12.51
C HIS A 195 -20.95 -5.09 -11.02
N PHE A 196 -20.76 -3.80 -10.70
CA PHE A 196 -20.83 -3.31 -9.31
C PHE A 196 -22.26 -3.20 -8.78
N VAL A 197 -23.29 -3.24 -9.64
CA VAL A 197 -24.70 -3.02 -9.23
C VAL A 197 -25.08 -3.89 -8.04
N GLN A 198 -24.84 -5.20 -8.13
CA GLN A 198 -25.19 -6.13 -7.06
C GLN A 198 -24.45 -5.80 -5.75
N GLU A 199 -23.15 -5.56 -5.83
CA GLU A 199 -22.35 -5.28 -4.63
C GLU A 199 -22.63 -3.92 -3.99
N ILE A 200 -23.03 -2.93 -4.79
CA ILE A 200 -23.49 -1.62 -4.31
C ILE A 200 -24.85 -1.79 -3.61
N GLU A 201 -25.81 -2.47 -4.25
CA GLU A 201 -27.14 -2.72 -3.68
C GLU A 201 -27.10 -3.54 -2.38
N THR A 202 -26.15 -4.48 -2.26
CA THR A 202 -25.96 -5.28 -1.04
C THR A 202 -24.94 -4.70 -0.06
N THR A 203 -24.38 -3.53 -0.34
CA THR A 203 -23.36 -2.86 0.49
C THR A 203 -22.17 -3.78 0.82
N THR A 204 -21.65 -4.46 -0.20
CA THR A 204 -20.50 -5.36 -0.10
C THR A 204 -19.28 -4.90 -0.88
N LEU A 205 -19.43 -3.92 -1.78
CA LEU A 205 -18.32 -3.38 -2.58
C LEU A 205 -17.27 -2.72 -1.67
N GLY A 206 -16.07 -3.27 -1.63
CA GLY A 206 -14.90 -2.71 -0.92
C GLY A 206 -14.56 -3.38 0.43
N SER A 207 -13.85 -2.62 1.26
CA SER A 207 -13.23 -3.05 2.51
C SER A 207 -14.01 -2.63 3.76
N LYS A 208 -14.47 -3.61 4.53
CA LYS A 208 -15.12 -3.38 5.83
C LYS A 208 -14.18 -2.73 6.85
N PRO A 209 -12.90 -3.15 6.98
CA PRO A 209 -11.97 -2.48 7.87
C PRO A 209 -11.69 -1.02 7.48
N ALA A 210 -11.64 -0.71 6.17
CA ALA A 210 -11.50 0.67 5.71
C ALA A 210 -12.71 1.53 6.12
N ALA A 211 -13.93 1.00 6.04
CA ALA A 211 -15.14 1.69 6.53
C ALA A 211 -15.10 1.96 8.05
N LEU A 212 -14.64 0.99 8.85
CA LEU A 212 -14.46 1.18 10.31
C LEU A 212 -13.45 2.30 10.61
N LEU A 213 -12.34 2.34 9.86
CA LEU A 213 -11.32 3.37 10.01
C LEU A 213 -11.82 4.73 9.56
N LEU A 214 -12.59 4.81 8.46
CA LEU A 214 -13.21 6.05 7.99
C LEU A 214 -14.14 6.65 9.06
N GLU A 215 -14.98 5.81 9.68
CA GLU A 215 -15.89 6.22 10.74
C GLU A 215 -15.13 6.68 12.01
N LYS A 216 -14.05 5.99 12.38
CA LYS A 216 -13.24 6.31 13.57
C LYS A 216 -12.37 7.55 13.39
N LEU A 217 -11.64 7.64 12.28
CA LEU A 217 -10.54 8.58 12.07
C LEU A 217 -11.00 9.89 11.44
N LYS A 218 -12.07 9.86 10.62
CA LYS A 218 -12.71 11.04 10.03
C LYS A 218 -11.72 12.04 9.40
N PRO A 219 -10.76 11.59 8.56
CA PRO A 219 -9.75 12.47 8.00
C PRO A 219 -10.38 13.51 7.07
N ARG A 220 -9.68 14.62 6.79
CA ARG A 220 -10.19 15.63 5.83
C ARG A 220 -10.28 15.06 4.42
N TYR A 221 -9.32 14.21 4.05
CA TYR A 221 -9.26 13.53 2.77
C TYR A 221 -9.07 12.02 2.94
N TRP A 222 -9.75 11.25 2.09
CA TRP A 222 -9.55 9.81 1.96
C TRP A 222 -9.29 9.47 0.49
N PHE A 223 -8.16 8.81 0.20
CA PHE A 223 -7.81 8.42 -1.16
C PHE A 223 -7.72 6.90 -1.32
N SER A 224 -8.29 6.40 -2.42
CA SER A 224 -8.30 4.98 -2.76
C SER A 224 -8.09 4.68 -4.24
N ALA A 225 -7.94 3.41 -4.58
CA ALA A 225 -7.72 2.94 -5.95
C ALA A 225 -8.42 1.58 -6.17
N HIS A 226 -7.71 0.59 -6.72
CA HIS A 226 -8.12 -0.80 -6.92
C HIS A 226 -9.25 -1.04 -7.94
N LEU A 227 -10.37 -0.32 -7.85
CA LEU A 227 -11.56 -0.54 -8.68
C LEU A 227 -11.50 0.10 -10.08
N HIS A 228 -10.31 0.56 -10.50
CA HIS A 228 -10.01 1.11 -11.83
C HIS A 228 -11.10 2.04 -12.39
N CYS A 229 -11.53 2.99 -11.55
CA CYS A 229 -12.44 4.04 -11.95
C CYS A 229 -12.29 5.25 -11.03
N LYS A 230 -12.58 6.43 -11.59
CA LYS A 230 -12.67 7.66 -10.79
C LYS A 230 -14.02 7.74 -10.11
N PHE A 231 -14.01 7.92 -8.80
CA PHE A 231 -15.21 8.20 -8.01
C PHE A 231 -14.91 9.23 -6.94
N ALA A 232 -15.85 10.14 -6.71
CA ALA A 232 -15.72 11.18 -5.69
C ALA A 232 -16.96 11.18 -4.81
N ALA A 233 -16.76 11.32 -3.51
CA ALA A 233 -17.83 11.32 -2.52
C ALA A 233 -17.49 12.29 -1.37
N ALA A 234 -18.53 12.70 -0.63
CA ALA A 234 -18.39 13.56 0.53
C ALA A 234 -19.12 12.94 1.72
N VAL A 235 -18.37 12.48 2.72
CA VAL A 235 -18.90 11.79 3.89
C VAL A 235 -19.08 12.78 5.03
N GLN A 236 -20.34 13.09 5.34
CA GLN A 236 -20.71 13.95 6.47
C GLN A 236 -20.75 13.11 7.76
N HIS A 237 -19.88 13.43 8.74
CA HIS A 237 -19.74 12.63 9.96
C HIS A 237 -20.68 13.07 11.09
N GLY A 238 -21.97 12.77 10.94
CA GLY A 238 -23.03 13.28 11.83
C GLY A 238 -23.45 14.70 11.48
N ASP A 239 -24.55 15.18 12.08
CA ASP A 239 -25.27 16.37 11.61
C ASP A 239 -24.41 17.65 11.56
N ASP A 240 -23.49 17.84 12.51
CA ASP A 240 -22.57 18.99 12.59
C ASP A 240 -21.08 18.57 12.56
N GLY A 241 -20.79 17.36 12.07
CA GLY A 241 -19.44 16.83 12.05
C GLY A 241 -18.55 17.33 10.91
N PRO A 242 -17.27 16.95 10.91
CA PRO A 242 -16.40 17.21 9.77
C PRO A 242 -16.87 16.44 8.53
N VAL A 243 -16.44 16.91 7.36
CA VAL A 243 -16.64 16.21 6.09
C VAL A 243 -15.33 15.57 5.63
N THR A 244 -15.36 14.28 5.34
CA THR A 244 -14.27 13.61 4.62
C THR A 244 -14.53 13.69 3.12
N LYS A 245 -13.59 14.26 2.36
CA LYS A 245 -13.60 14.25 0.91
C LYS A 245 -12.93 12.96 0.41
N PHE A 246 -13.73 12.06 -0.15
CA PHE A 246 -13.25 10.82 -0.74
C PHE A 246 -12.96 11.00 -2.22
N LEU A 247 -11.83 10.45 -2.68
CA LEU A 247 -11.50 10.32 -4.08
C LEU A 247 -10.84 8.98 -4.36
N ALA A 248 -11.40 8.25 -5.32
CA ALA A 248 -10.75 7.11 -5.93
C ALA A 248 -10.32 7.44 -7.36
N LEU A 249 -9.21 6.82 -7.79
CA LEU A 249 -8.61 7.03 -9.10
C LEU A 249 -8.34 5.72 -9.82
N ASP A 250 -8.16 5.85 -11.12
CA ASP A 250 -7.95 4.76 -12.06
C ASP A 250 -6.49 4.26 -12.08
N LYS A 251 -6.20 3.20 -12.86
CA LYS A 251 -4.83 2.74 -13.16
C LYS A 251 -4.16 3.59 -14.24
N CYS A 252 -2.84 3.66 -14.21
CA CYS A 252 -2.02 4.48 -15.12
C CYS A 252 -2.07 4.01 -16.59
N LEU A 253 -3.16 4.31 -17.28
CA LEU A 253 -3.39 3.96 -18.69
C LEU A 253 -3.85 5.16 -19.53
N PRO A 254 -3.62 5.14 -20.86
CA PRO A 254 -4.09 6.20 -21.76
C PRO A 254 -5.59 6.45 -21.64
N GLY A 255 -5.98 7.72 -21.51
CA GLY A 255 -7.39 8.15 -21.44
C GLY A 255 -8.10 7.88 -20.11
N LYS A 256 -7.48 7.13 -19.18
CA LYS A 256 -8.04 6.84 -17.85
C LYS A 256 -7.69 7.97 -16.86
N LYS A 257 -8.49 8.10 -15.80
CA LYS A 257 -8.39 9.19 -14.81
C LYS A 257 -7.55 8.76 -13.59
N PHE A 258 -6.27 8.49 -13.80
CA PHE A 258 -5.38 7.89 -12.80
C PHE A 258 -4.66 8.89 -11.88
N LEU A 259 -4.64 10.17 -12.26
CA LEU A 259 -3.92 11.22 -11.52
C LEU A 259 -4.84 12.41 -11.26
N GLN A 260 -4.80 12.97 -10.05
CA GLN A 260 -5.45 14.22 -9.71
C GLN A 260 -4.56 15.11 -8.84
N ILE A 261 -4.44 16.39 -9.22
CA ILE A 261 -3.77 17.40 -8.40
C ILE A 261 -4.79 18.06 -7.48
N ILE A 262 -4.46 18.16 -6.21
CA ILE A 262 -5.26 18.85 -5.20
C ILE A 262 -4.44 19.94 -4.49
N ASP A 263 -5.15 20.97 -4.05
CA ASP A 263 -4.60 22.02 -3.20
C ASP A 263 -5.01 21.75 -1.75
N VAL A 264 -4.02 21.57 -0.88
CA VAL A 264 -4.21 21.38 0.56
C VAL A 264 -3.58 22.55 1.29
N GLU A 265 -4.34 23.16 2.22
CA GLU A 265 -3.84 24.21 3.09
C GLU A 265 -2.69 23.66 3.94
N SER A 266 -1.53 24.31 3.84
CA SER A 266 -0.32 23.90 4.55
C SER A 266 0.46 25.13 4.97
N GLU A 267 1.25 24.99 6.03
CA GLU A 267 2.25 25.99 6.40
C GLU A 267 3.42 25.97 5.39
N PRO A 268 4.23 27.04 5.33
CA PRO A 268 5.48 27.02 4.59
C PRO A 268 6.41 25.91 5.09
N GLY A 269 7.17 25.29 4.18
CA GLY A 269 8.01 24.12 4.45
C GLY A 269 9.08 24.28 5.55
N PRO A 270 9.88 23.22 5.81
CA PRO A 270 10.27 22.20 4.84
C PRO A 270 9.22 21.09 4.61
N PHE A 271 9.15 20.60 3.37
CA PHE A 271 8.30 19.50 2.95
C PHE A 271 9.14 18.21 2.94
N GLU A 272 9.31 17.63 4.13
CA GLU A 272 10.05 16.39 4.36
C GLU A 272 9.13 15.38 5.07
N VAL A 273 9.38 14.09 4.85
CA VAL A 273 8.71 13.02 5.60
C VAL A 273 9.34 12.92 6.98
N LEU A 274 8.53 13.03 8.04
CA LEU A 274 8.95 12.86 9.43
C LEU A 274 8.12 11.75 10.09
N TYR A 275 8.70 11.09 11.09
CA TYR A 275 7.98 10.13 11.90
C TYR A 275 6.88 10.79 12.73
N ASP A 276 5.76 10.10 12.84
CA ASP A 276 4.67 10.46 13.74
C ASP A 276 4.88 9.87 15.14
N GLU A 277 4.80 10.72 16.16
CA GLU A 277 5.08 10.35 17.55
C GLU A 277 4.04 9.37 18.12
N GLU A 278 2.74 9.64 17.90
CA GLU A 278 1.65 8.80 18.41
C GLU A 278 1.69 7.41 17.76
N TRP A 279 1.89 7.34 16.45
CA TRP A 279 1.98 6.09 15.71
C TRP A 279 3.14 5.20 16.15
N LEU A 280 4.32 5.79 16.37
CA LEU A 280 5.46 5.03 16.88
C LEU A 280 5.23 4.56 18.33
N ALA A 281 4.52 5.33 19.15
CA ALA A 281 4.14 4.92 20.49
C ALA A 281 3.16 3.73 20.48
N ILE A 282 2.15 3.76 19.60
CA ILE A 282 1.22 2.66 19.35
C ILE A 282 1.99 1.43 18.86
N THR A 283 2.87 1.60 17.87
CA THR A 283 3.71 0.53 17.32
C THR A 283 4.54 -0.15 18.42
N ARG A 284 5.14 0.63 19.32
CA ARG A 284 5.87 0.10 20.47
C ARG A 284 5.00 -0.75 21.41
N LYS A 285 3.76 -0.33 21.67
CA LYS A 285 2.83 -1.09 22.53
C LYS A 285 2.34 -2.38 21.87
N PHE A 286 2.10 -2.37 20.56
CA PHE A 286 1.56 -3.52 19.83
C PHE A 286 2.62 -4.58 19.52
N ASN A 287 3.92 -4.24 19.52
CA ASN A 287 4.99 -5.17 19.15
C ASN A 287 4.98 -6.50 19.92
N SER A 288 4.57 -6.51 21.20
CA SER A 288 4.52 -7.73 22.03
C SER A 288 3.47 -8.74 21.60
N ILE A 289 2.45 -8.31 20.84
CA ILE A 289 1.35 -9.15 20.35
C ILE A 289 1.36 -9.30 18.83
N PHE A 290 2.46 -8.94 18.16
CA PHE A 290 2.58 -9.07 16.69
C PHE A 290 2.29 -10.53 16.27
N PRO A 291 1.18 -10.79 15.56
CA PRO A 291 0.81 -12.14 15.17
C PRO A 291 1.60 -12.59 13.93
N LEU A 292 2.62 -13.43 14.11
CA LEU A 292 3.44 -14.00 13.02
C LEU A 292 3.05 -15.44 12.63
N THR A 293 1.90 -15.88 13.11
CA THR A 293 1.36 -17.22 12.83
C THR A 293 -0.05 -17.10 12.27
N GLY A 294 -0.64 -18.19 11.77
CA GLY A 294 -2.04 -18.21 11.36
C GLY A 294 -3.06 -17.93 12.50
N ARG A 295 -2.59 -17.73 13.74
CA ARG A 295 -3.43 -17.41 14.90
C ARG A 295 -3.64 -15.91 15.01
N ASN A 296 -4.81 -15.54 15.52
CA ASN A 296 -5.18 -14.16 15.81
C ASN A 296 -4.27 -13.54 16.89
N ALA A 297 -4.11 -12.22 16.85
CA ALA A 297 -3.47 -11.47 17.92
C ALA A 297 -4.30 -11.52 19.21
N ASP A 298 -3.64 -11.55 20.38
CA ASP A 298 -4.31 -11.46 21.67
C ASP A 298 -4.38 -10.02 22.15
N PHE A 299 -5.45 -9.31 21.79
CA PHE A 299 -5.64 -7.91 22.20
C PHE A 299 -5.90 -7.73 23.69
N ARG A 300 -6.26 -8.80 24.43
CA ARG A 300 -6.56 -8.69 25.88
C ARG A 300 -5.32 -8.45 26.72
N SER A 301 -4.14 -8.78 26.20
CA SER A 301 -2.87 -8.60 26.91
C SER A 301 -2.24 -7.22 26.72
N VAL A 302 -2.85 -6.35 25.91
CA VAL A 302 -2.32 -5.00 25.66
C VAL A 302 -3.08 -3.98 26.48
N GLU A 303 -2.40 -3.35 27.42
CA GLU A 303 -2.89 -2.13 28.07
C GLU A 303 -2.77 -0.95 27.08
N MET A 304 -3.91 -0.33 26.75
CA MET A 304 -4.00 0.71 25.72
C MET A 304 -3.50 2.09 26.15
N ASN A 305 -2.95 2.23 27.36
CA ASN A 305 -2.29 3.46 27.76
C ASN A 305 -0.93 3.59 27.06
N ILE A 306 -0.84 4.47 26.07
CA ILE A 306 0.38 4.72 25.29
C ILE A 306 1.31 5.78 25.89
N GLN A 307 0.95 6.44 27.00
CA GLN A 307 1.65 7.64 27.48
C GLN A 307 3.14 7.41 27.74
N GLU A 308 3.51 6.33 28.42
CA GLU A 308 4.91 5.98 28.67
C GLU A 308 5.68 5.70 27.36
N SER A 309 5.05 5.00 26.42
CA SER A 309 5.64 4.78 25.09
C SER A 309 5.80 6.08 24.33
N ARG A 310 4.83 6.98 24.45
CA ARG A 310 4.82 8.28 23.78
C ARG A 310 5.93 9.20 24.30
N GLU A 311 6.14 9.25 25.61
CA GLU A 311 7.25 9.96 26.24
C GLU A 311 8.61 9.39 25.82
N TRP A 312 8.75 8.05 25.80
CA TRP A 312 9.95 7.39 25.29
C TRP A 312 10.25 7.79 23.84
N VAL A 313 9.25 7.67 22.97
CA VAL A 313 9.35 7.94 21.54
C VAL A 313 9.72 9.40 21.31
N ARG A 314 9.00 10.35 21.94
CA ARG A 314 9.27 11.78 21.82
C ARG A 314 10.74 12.12 22.08
N LYS A 315 11.27 11.66 23.22
CA LYS A 315 12.66 11.90 23.59
C LYS A 315 13.64 11.38 22.53
N LYS A 316 13.37 10.19 21.98
CA LYS A 316 14.22 9.58 20.94
C LYS A 316 14.09 10.25 19.58
N LEU A 317 12.90 10.75 19.24
CA LEU A 317 12.67 11.47 17.99
C LEU A 317 13.26 12.88 18.02
N GLU A 318 13.24 13.58 19.17
CA GLU A 318 13.87 14.89 19.33
C GLU A 318 15.37 14.84 19.01
N GLU A 319 16.09 13.80 19.47
CA GLU A 319 17.51 13.56 19.16
C GLU A 319 17.77 13.42 17.64
N ARG A 320 16.78 12.99 16.87
CA ARG A 320 16.85 12.79 15.40
C ARG A 320 16.09 13.83 14.59
N GLN A 321 15.50 14.84 15.25
CA GLN A 321 14.60 15.80 14.59
C GLN A 321 13.47 15.09 13.81
N PHE A 322 12.97 13.98 14.35
CA PHE A 322 11.88 13.17 13.79
C PHE A 322 12.16 12.54 12.40
N LYS A 323 13.38 12.62 11.87
CA LYS A 323 13.70 12.11 10.53
C LYS A 323 13.75 10.58 10.47
N PRO A 324 13.20 9.96 9.40
CA PRO A 324 13.39 8.54 9.12
C PRO A 324 14.86 8.14 8.96
N PHE A 325 15.13 6.84 9.06
CA PHE A 325 16.46 6.30 8.74
C PHE A 325 16.70 6.35 7.24
N GLU A 326 17.94 6.57 6.82
CA GLU A 326 18.30 6.72 5.40
C GLU A 326 18.05 5.45 4.59
N PHE A 327 17.77 5.61 3.30
CA PHE A 327 17.62 4.50 2.37
C PHE A 327 18.86 3.58 2.36
N ALA A 328 18.62 2.27 2.41
CA ALA A 328 19.65 1.25 2.28
C ALA A 328 19.20 0.13 1.33
N ARG A 329 20.05 -0.22 0.37
CA ARG A 329 19.85 -1.37 -0.52
C ARG A 329 20.16 -2.66 0.24
N THR A 330 19.24 -3.61 0.22
CA THR A 330 19.35 -4.91 0.90
C THR A 330 19.69 -6.07 -0.05
N VAL A 331 19.36 -5.92 -1.33
CA VAL A 331 19.67 -6.90 -2.40
C VAL A 331 20.24 -6.20 -3.65
N PRO A 332 20.95 -6.93 -4.54
CA PRO A 332 21.33 -6.41 -5.85
C PRO A 332 20.11 -5.98 -6.67
N ALA A 333 20.23 -4.86 -7.39
CA ALA A 333 19.21 -4.42 -8.33
C ALA A 333 19.30 -5.22 -9.64
N TYR A 334 18.21 -5.22 -10.41
CA TYR A 334 18.17 -5.74 -11.77
C TYR A 334 19.30 -5.17 -12.63
N ASN A 335 19.88 -6.03 -13.46
CA ASN A 335 20.82 -5.62 -14.47
C ASN A 335 20.44 -6.24 -15.82
N PRO A 336 19.90 -5.47 -16.79
CA PRO A 336 19.51 -6.03 -18.08
C PRO A 336 20.68 -6.63 -18.88
N SER A 337 21.93 -6.30 -18.52
CA SER A 337 23.14 -6.82 -19.18
C SER A 337 23.65 -8.12 -18.55
N GLN A 338 23.13 -8.54 -17.39
CA GLN A 338 23.61 -9.72 -16.66
C GLN A 338 22.42 -10.49 -16.08
N ARG A 339 22.26 -11.75 -16.48
CA ARG A 339 21.28 -12.63 -15.81
C ARG A 339 21.86 -13.07 -14.47
N SER A 340 21.15 -12.77 -13.39
CA SER A 340 21.51 -13.27 -12.06
C SER A 340 21.12 -14.75 -11.95
N PHE A 341 22.11 -15.60 -11.65
CA PHE A 341 21.91 -17.02 -11.35
C PHE A 341 22.15 -17.33 -9.86
N ASP A 342 22.34 -16.30 -9.04
CA ASP A 342 22.73 -16.49 -7.65
C ASP A 342 21.55 -17.05 -6.84
N PRO A 343 21.75 -18.15 -6.08
CA PRO A 343 20.76 -18.58 -5.10
C PRO A 343 20.67 -17.51 -4.00
N ILE A 344 19.49 -16.96 -3.76
CA ILE A 344 19.29 -15.97 -2.68
C ILE A 344 18.59 -16.64 -1.48
N PRO A 345 19.24 -16.69 -0.30
CA PRO A 345 18.67 -17.15 0.96
C PRO A 345 17.96 -16.02 1.71
N GLU A 346 16.89 -16.36 2.44
CA GLU A 346 16.17 -15.56 3.46
C GLU A 346 15.72 -14.12 3.06
N ILE A 347 14.65 -13.63 3.68
CA ILE A 347 14.30 -12.20 3.53
C ILE A 347 15.38 -11.42 4.30
N PRO A 348 16.13 -10.51 3.67
CA PRO A 348 17.21 -9.83 4.36
C PRO A 348 16.65 -8.89 5.43
N GLN A 349 17.36 -8.79 6.56
CA GLN A 349 17.02 -7.80 7.58
C GLN A 349 17.35 -6.39 7.07
N ASN A 350 16.33 -5.54 6.92
CA ASN A 350 16.52 -4.17 6.45
C ASN A 350 17.20 -3.30 7.53
N PRO A 351 18.31 -2.61 7.23
CA PRO A 351 18.97 -1.72 8.18
C PRO A 351 18.05 -0.62 8.73
N GLN A 352 17.14 -0.09 7.92
CA GLN A 352 16.18 0.94 8.35
C GLN A 352 15.26 0.40 9.46
N THR A 353 14.74 -0.81 9.27
CA THR A 353 13.88 -1.48 10.25
C THR A 353 14.62 -1.85 11.51
N LEU A 354 15.84 -2.37 11.39
CA LEU A 354 16.70 -2.66 12.55
C LEU A 354 16.93 -1.41 13.39
N SER A 355 17.31 -0.29 12.76
CA SER A 355 17.55 0.97 13.47
C SER A 355 16.28 1.58 14.06
N LEU A 356 15.12 1.43 13.40
CA LEU A 356 13.84 1.85 13.95
C LEU A 356 13.48 1.05 15.21
N LEU A 357 13.62 -0.27 15.18
CA LEU A 357 13.32 -1.11 16.33
C LEU A 357 14.30 -0.85 17.49
N GLU A 358 15.58 -0.62 17.19
CA GLU A 358 16.56 -0.20 18.19
C GLU A 358 16.17 1.13 18.85
N LEU A 359 15.75 2.13 18.06
CA LEU A 359 15.27 3.42 18.57
C LEU A 359 14.06 3.25 19.50
N LEU A 360 13.15 2.32 19.18
CA LEU A 360 11.97 2.02 19.98
C LEU A 360 12.25 1.10 21.18
N GLY A 361 13.45 0.53 21.27
CA GLY A 361 13.82 -0.46 22.29
C GLY A 361 13.08 -1.80 22.11
N LEU A 362 12.85 -2.22 20.86
CA LEU A 362 12.08 -3.40 20.49
C LEU A 362 12.95 -4.49 19.86
N PRO A 363 12.60 -5.78 20.03
CA PRO A 363 13.26 -6.86 19.32
C PRO A 363 12.84 -6.89 17.84
N TYR A 364 13.72 -7.41 16.98
CA TYR A 364 13.39 -7.76 15.61
C TYR A 364 12.57 -9.04 15.56
N LEU A 365 11.39 -9.01 14.93
CA LEU A 365 10.44 -10.13 14.91
C LEU A 365 10.18 -10.72 13.52
N LEU A 366 10.48 -10.01 12.41
CA LEU A 366 9.97 -10.35 11.07
C LEU A 366 10.48 -11.71 10.53
N ASP A 367 11.61 -12.21 11.04
CA ASP A 367 12.19 -13.51 10.69
C ASP A 367 11.57 -14.69 11.45
N SER A 368 10.74 -14.43 12.47
CA SER A 368 10.18 -15.48 13.32
C SER A 368 9.09 -16.24 12.57
N SER A 369 9.48 -17.22 11.75
CA SER A 369 8.60 -18.21 11.16
C SER A 369 8.41 -19.39 12.12
N PRO A 370 7.21 -19.96 12.27
CA PRO A 370 6.98 -21.14 13.12
C PRO A 370 7.75 -22.41 12.68
N ILE A 371 8.42 -22.39 11.52
CA ILE A 371 9.19 -23.54 11.02
C ILE A 371 10.50 -23.74 11.80
N THR A 372 11.08 -22.69 12.39
CA THR A 372 12.25 -22.79 13.27
C THR A 372 11.82 -22.72 14.72
N GLY A 373 11.22 -23.81 15.18
CA GLY A 373 10.93 -24.06 16.59
C GLY A 373 12.21 -24.24 17.42
N GLU A 374 12.96 -23.18 17.70
CA GLU A 374 13.84 -23.12 18.87
C GLU A 374 13.10 -22.43 20.03
N ARG A 375 12.08 -23.12 20.54
CA ARG A 375 11.72 -23.04 21.95
C ARG A 375 12.11 -24.35 22.61
N THR A 376 12.98 -24.23 23.60
CA THR A 376 13.48 -25.22 24.54
C THR A 376 12.53 -26.40 24.80
N LYS A 377 13.01 -27.60 24.43
CA LYS A 377 12.58 -28.98 24.76
C LYS A 377 11.46 -29.14 25.81
N ILE A 378 10.31 -29.73 25.41
CA ILE A 378 9.63 -30.93 26.02
C ILE A 378 8.69 -31.54 24.93
N PRO A 379 8.63 -32.88 24.72
CA PRO A 379 7.96 -33.48 23.56
C PRO A 379 6.48 -33.82 23.83
N ALA A 380 5.61 -33.61 22.84
CA ALA A 380 4.34 -34.31 22.74
C ALA A 380 3.95 -34.60 21.28
N LEU A 381 3.49 -35.84 21.11
CA LEU A 381 3.28 -36.66 19.92
C LEU A 381 2.36 -36.11 18.82
N LEU A 382 2.64 -36.60 17.61
CA LEU A 382 1.92 -36.46 16.34
C LEU A 382 0.50 -37.07 16.36
N ALA A 383 -0.43 -36.44 15.64
CA ALA A 383 -1.51 -37.13 14.92
C ALA A 383 -1.93 -36.32 13.68
N PRO A 384 -2.24 -36.98 12.54
CA PRO A 384 -2.59 -36.32 11.27
C PRO A 384 -4.10 -36.35 10.97
N SER A 385 -4.60 -35.41 10.18
CA SER A 385 -5.63 -35.66 9.15
C SER A 385 -6.02 -34.38 8.38
N ASP A 386 -5.77 -34.44 7.06
CA ASP A 386 -6.68 -34.14 5.96
C ASP A 386 -7.73 -33.02 6.12
N PHE A 387 -7.57 -31.97 5.30
CA PHE A 387 -8.66 -31.07 4.95
C PHE A 387 -8.91 -31.10 3.43
N PRO A 388 -10.19 -31.20 3.00
CA PRO A 388 -10.58 -31.22 1.60
C PRO A 388 -10.47 -29.83 0.97
N THR A 389 -10.09 -29.83 -0.30
CA THR A 389 -10.17 -28.70 -1.24
C THR A 389 -11.60 -28.16 -1.30
N PHE A 390 -11.78 -26.86 -1.10
CA PHE A 390 -13.06 -26.18 -1.34
C PHE A 390 -12.90 -24.91 -2.18
N ASP A 391 -13.98 -24.70 -2.92
CA ASP A 391 -14.18 -23.90 -4.12
C ASP A 391 -13.71 -22.45 -4.10
N SER A 392 -13.23 -22.06 -5.27
CA SER A 392 -12.97 -20.71 -5.73
C SER A 392 -14.28 -19.93 -5.92
N GLU A 393 -14.63 -19.06 -4.97
CA GLU A 393 -15.37 -17.85 -5.29
C GLU A 393 -14.34 -16.72 -5.47
N GLU A 394 -13.74 -16.70 -6.66
CA GLU A 394 -12.95 -15.58 -7.14
C GLU A 394 -13.90 -14.41 -7.43
N ILE A 395 -13.60 -13.25 -6.85
CA ILE A 395 -14.02 -11.98 -7.45
C ILE A 395 -13.32 -11.94 -8.81
N PRO A 396 -14.02 -11.79 -9.94
CA PRO A 396 -13.38 -11.62 -11.22
C PRO A 396 -12.40 -10.46 -11.10
N ILE A 397 -11.13 -10.76 -11.33
CA ILE A 397 -10.13 -9.71 -11.50
C ILE A 397 -10.52 -9.04 -12.83
N ASP A 398 -11.06 -7.81 -12.73
CA ASP A 398 -11.46 -6.94 -13.86
C ASP A 398 -10.29 -6.61 -14.81
N ASP A 399 -9.07 -7.11 -14.51
CA ASP A 399 -7.91 -7.01 -15.39
C ASP A 399 -7.98 -7.90 -16.63
N ILE A 400 -8.86 -8.90 -16.69
CA ILE A 400 -9.05 -9.65 -17.95
C ILE A 400 -9.86 -8.79 -18.93
N ASP A 401 -10.98 -8.23 -18.50
CA ASP A 401 -11.86 -7.44 -19.37
C ASP A 401 -11.24 -6.09 -19.79
N ASP A 402 -10.47 -5.43 -18.90
CA ASP A 402 -9.79 -4.17 -19.23
C ASP A 402 -8.56 -4.35 -20.15
N ILE A 403 -7.96 -5.56 -20.23
CA ILE A 403 -6.83 -5.83 -21.14
C ILE A 403 -7.34 -6.19 -22.54
N ASP A 404 -8.49 -6.85 -22.63
CA ASP A 404 -9.18 -7.06 -23.91
C ASP A 404 -9.57 -5.70 -24.55
N GLU A 405 -9.95 -4.69 -23.75
CA GLU A 405 -10.11 -3.29 -24.23
C GLU A 405 -8.79 -2.70 -24.81
N ILE A 406 -7.62 -3.05 -24.26
CA ILE A 406 -6.32 -2.55 -24.74
C ILE A 406 -5.94 -3.20 -26.08
N GLU A 407 -6.21 -4.50 -26.23
CA GLU A 407 -5.99 -5.23 -27.49
C GLU A 407 -6.92 -4.69 -28.59
N GLU A 408 -8.20 -4.44 -28.30
CA GLU A 408 -9.13 -3.82 -29.27
C GLU A 408 -8.69 -2.41 -29.70
N ILE A 409 -8.19 -1.58 -28.77
CA ILE A 409 -7.70 -0.22 -29.09
C ILE A 409 -6.39 -0.28 -29.90
N ALA A 410 -5.52 -1.25 -29.62
CA ALA A 410 -4.28 -1.46 -30.37
C ALA A 410 -4.57 -1.94 -31.80
N GLU A 411 -5.51 -2.89 -31.97
CA GLU A 411 -5.95 -3.40 -33.27
C GLU A 411 -6.62 -2.30 -34.12
N ALA A 412 -7.48 -1.47 -33.50
CA ALA A 412 -8.13 -0.35 -34.20
C ALA A 412 -7.14 0.69 -34.72
N LYS A 413 -6.03 0.94 -34.00
CA LYS A 413 -4.97 1.87 -34.44
C LYS A 413 -4.09 1.29 -35.54
N THR A 414 -3.87 -0.02 -35.56
CA THR A 414 -3.16 -0.68 -36.68
C THR A 414 -3.97 -0.68 -37.97
N ASP A 415 -5.30 -0.81 -37.88
CA ASP A 415 -6.22 -0.75 -39.03
C ASP A 415 -6.35 0.66 -39.62
N GLU A 416 -6.33 1.70 -38.78
CA GLU A 416 -6.36 3.10 -39.25
C GLU A 416 -5.06 3.47 -39.98
N HIS A 417 -3.92 2.97 -39.51
CA HIS A 417 -2.61 3.21 -40.14
C HIS A 417 -2.35 2.37 -41.40
N THR A 418 -3.07 1.25 -41.58
CA THR A 418 -3.07 0.50 -42.85
C THR A 418 -3.99 1.12 -43.89
N ARG A 419 -5.16 1.66 -43.48
CA ARG A 419 -6.07 2.37 -44.40
C ARG A 419 -5.48 3.67 -44.93
N GLU A 420 -4.76 4.45 -44.12
CA GLU A 420 -4.08 5.67 -44.59
C GLU A 420 -2.88 5.39 -45.54
N ARG A 421 -2.36 4.15 -45.57
CA ARG A 421 -1.31 3.73 -46.50
C ARG A 421 -1.83 3.13 -47.80
N GLU A 422 -3.11 2.78 -47.87
CA GLU A 422 -3.75 2.28 -49.10
C GLU A 422 -4.48 3.38 -49.89
N GLU A 423 -4.66 4.58 -49.30
CA GLU A 423 -5.27 5.76 -49.94
C GLU A 423 -4.27 6.88 -50.32
N ALA A 424 -2.96 6.64 -50.21
CA ALA A 424 -1.89 7.55 -50.67
C ALA A 424 -1.02 6.87 -51.73
#